data_AF-A0AAJ0PDD0-F1
#
_entry.id   AF-A0AAJ0PDD0-F1
#
_cell.length_a   1.000
_cell.length_b   1.000
_cell.length_c   1.000
_cell.angle_alpha   90.00
_cell.angle_beta   90.00
_cell.angle_gamma   90.00
#
_symmetry.space_group_name_H-M   'P 1'
#
loop_
_entity.id
_entity.type
_entity.pdbx_description
1 polymer ?
#
loop_
_entity_poly.entity_id
_entity_poly.type
_entity_poly.pdbx_seq_one_letter_code
_entity_poly.pdbx_strand_id
1 'polypeptide(L)'
;MNWEVIIKWLPRLAQGATLTLELVAIAVVAGLILAIPLGIARSSRHWYVRAVPFSYIFFFRGTPLLVQLFLVYYGLAQFDAVRASALWPYLRDPFWCTVLTMTLHTAAYIAEILRGALQSIPKGEIEA
;
A
#
# COMPACT_ATOMS: atom_id res chain seq x y z
N MET A 1 -3.92 -36.53 -12.12
CA MET A 1 -3.48 -35.12 -12.25
C MET A 1 -3.08 -34.91 -13.71
N ASN A 2 -3.70 -33.96 -14.42
CA ASN A 2 -3.55 -33.85 -15.88
C ASN A 2 -2.29 -33.02 -16.23
N TRP A 3 -1.14 -33.70 -16.29
CA TRP A 3 0.19 -33.06 -16.39
C TRP A 3 0.41 -32.29 -17.69
N GLU A 4 -0.19 -32.74 -18.79
CA GLU A 4 -0.14 -32.05 -20.09
C GLU A 4 -0.77 -30.65 -20.03
N VAL A 5 -1.89 -30.52 -19.30
CA VAL A 5 -2.57 -29.24 -19.10
C VAL A 5 -1.67 -28.28 -18.33
N ILE A 6 -0.98 -28.74 -17.30
CA ILE A 6 -0.10 -27.91 -16.47
C ILE A 6 1.10 -27.42 -17.27
N ILE A 7 1.78 -28.31 -18.00
CA ILE A 7 2.92 -27.93 -18.84
C ILE A 7 2.51 -26.92 -19.91
N LYS A 8 1.33 -27.11 -20.52
CA LYS A 8 0.77 -26.18 -21.52
C LYS A 8 0.55 -24.77 -20.97
N TRP A 9 0.10 -24.64 -19.71
CA TRP A 9 -0.20 -23.34 -19.10
C TRP A 9 0.95 -22.74 -18.29
N LEU A 10 2.01 -23.52 -18.03
CA LEU A 10 3.16 -23.12 -17.23
C LEU A 10 3.76 -21.77 -17.67
N PRO A 11 3.92 -21.45 -18.96
CA PRO A 11 4.45 -20.14 -19.37
C PRO A 11 3.54 -18.97 -18.97
N ARG A 12 2.21 -19.12 -19.06
CA ARG A 12 1.27 -18.07 -18.65
C ARG A 12 1.22 -17.92 -17.13
N LEU A 13 1.31 -19.02 -16.39
CA LEU A 13 1.41 -18.98 -14.94
C LEU A 13 2.70 -18.30 -14.49
N ALA A 14 3.82 -18.57 -15.16
CA ALA A 14 5.08 -17.88 -14.92
C ALA A 14 4.97 -16.37 -15.17
N GLN A 15 4.32 -15.95 -16.27
CA GLN A 15 4.06 -14.53 -16.54
C GLN A 15 3.22 -13.87 -15.44
N GLY A 16 2.15 -14.53 -14.98
CA GLY A 16 1.34 -14.04 -13.87
C GLY A 16 2.12 -13.95 -12.54
N ALA A 17 3.00 -14.93 -12.28
CA ALA A 17 3.89 -14.90 -11.12
C ALA A 17 4.88 -13.73 -11.20
N THR A 18 5.49 -13.49 -12.37
CA THR A 18 6.37 -12.34 -12.59
C THR A 18 5.64 -11.03 -12.37
N LEU A 19 4.44 -10.86 -12.93
CA LEU A 19 3.62 -9.66 -12.72
C LEU A 19 3.28 -9.45 -11.25
N THR A 20 2.98 -10.53 -10.52
CA THR A 20 2.70 -10.45 -9.08
C THR A 20 3.94 -9.98 -8.30
N LEU A 21 5.11 -10.53 -8.62
CA LEU A 21 6.37 -10.12 -8.00
C LEU A 21 6.70 -8.65 -8.30
N GLU A 22 6.45 -8.20 -9.52
CA GLU A 22 6.64 -6.80 -9.91
C GLU A 22 5.74 -5.86 -9.11
N LEU A 23 4.43 -6.15 -9.05
CA LEU A 23 3.46 -5.37 -8.26
C LEU A 23 3.85 -5.30 -6.79
N VAL A 24 4.22 -6.44 -6.19
CA VAL A 24 4.64 -6.53 -4.80
C VAL A 24 5.93 -5.75 -4.55
N ALA A 25 6.93 -5.89 -5.42
CA ALA A 25 8.21 -5.22 -5.26
C ALA A 25 8.03 -3.69 -5.28
N ILE A 26 7.29 -3.16 -6.25
CA ILE A 26 7.01 -1.73 -6.35
C ILE A 26 6.23 -1.24 -5.12
N ALA A 27 5.15 -1.94 -4.76
CA ALA A 27 4.29 -1.55 -3.65
C ALA A 27 5.01 -1.59 -2.29
N VAL A 28 5.90 -2.56 -2.06
CA VAL A 28 6.69 -2.65 -0.83
C VAL A 28 7.72 -1.53 -0.76
N VAL A 29 8.47 -1.28 -1.85
CA VAL A 29 9.49 -0.22 -1.89
C VAL A 29 8.84 1.16 -1.69
N ALA A 30 7.80 1.49 -2.46
CA ALA A 30 7.08 2.75 -2.32
C ALA A 30 6.38 2.83 -0.95
N GLY A 31 5.81 1.72 -0.48
CA GLY A 31 5.15 1.61 0.80
C GLY A 31 6.09 1.89 1.97
N LEU A 32 7.33 1.38 1.91
CA LEU A 32 8.38 1.64 2.91
C LEU A 32 8.76 3.12 2.96
N ILE A 33 8.94 3.76 1.79
CA ILE A 33 9.25 5.19 1.69
C ILE A 33 8.19 6.03 2.40
N LEU A 34 6.90 5.68 2.24
CA LEU A 34 5.80 6.36 2.91
C LEU A 34 5.68 5.96 4.40
N ALA A 35 5.92 4.69 4.72
CA ALA A 35 5.74 4.16 6.06
C ALA A 35 6.71 4.75 7.08
N ILE A 36 7.94 5.06 6.67
CA ILE A 36 8.97 5.64 7.56
C ILE A 36 8.51 6.97 8.18
N PRO A 37 8.21 8.02 7.39
CA PRO A 37 7.76 9.29 7.95
C PRO A 37 6.42 9.14 8.68
N LEU A 38 5.50 8.30 8.18
CA LEU A 38 4.21 8.04 8.84
C LEU A 38 4.40 7.40 10.22
N GLY A 39 5.23 6.37 10.34
CA GLY A 39 5.50 5.66 11.59
C GLY A 39 6.21 6.55 12.61
N ILE A 40 7.18 7.36 12.17
CA ILE A 40 7.86 8.35 13.02
C ILE A 40 6.86 9.41 13.52
N ALA A 41 6.10 10.02 12.62
CA ALA A 41 5.10 11.04 12.97
C ALA A 41 4.02 10.47 13.91
N ARG A 42 3.61 9.22 13.69
CA ARG A 42 2.63 8.53 14.52
C ARG A 42 3.15 8.24 15.94
N SER A 43 4.46 8.12 16.13
CA SER A 43 5.13 7.96 17.43
C SER A 43 5.36 9.29 18.17
N SER A 44 5.04 10.44 17.56
CA SER A 44 5.20 11.75 18.18
C SER A 44 4.37 11.90 19.46
N ARG A 45 4.93 12.63 20.44
CA ARG A 45 4.23 13.03 21.67
C ARG A 45 3.10 14.03 21.39
N HIS A 46 3.24 14.83 20.34
CA HIS A 46 2.29 15.89 19.99
C HIS A 46 1.04 15.32 19.32
N TRP A 47 -0.13 15.60 19.90
CA TRP A 47 -1.38 14.99 19.46
C TRP A 47 -1.77 15.37 18.02
N TYR A 48 -1.46 16.59 17.57
CA TYR A 48 -1.76 17.08 16.24
C TYR A 48 -0.88 16.42 15.17
N VAL A 49 0.40 16.15 15.47
CA VAL A 49 1.32 15.45 14.54
C VAL A 49 0.89 14.00 14.35
N ARG A 50 0.49 13.32 15.42
CA ARG A 50 0.07 11.91 15.34
C ARG A 50 -1.34 11.72 14.77
N ALA A 51 -2.18 12.76 14.75
CA ALA A 51 -3.57 12.67 14.31
C ALA A 51 -3.68 12.30 12.83
N VAL A 52 -2.91 12.96 11.96
CA VAL A 52 -2.97 12.71 10.50
C VAL A 52 -2.52 11.28 10.15
N PRO A 53 -1.35 10.79 10.60
CA PRO A 53 -0.95 9.40 10.41
C PRO A 53 -1.93 8.41 11.06
N PHE A 54 -2.52 8.75 12.21
CA PHE A 54 -3.50 7.89 12.87
C PHE A 54 -4.73 7.68 11.99
N SER A 55 -5.32 8.75 11.45
CA SER A 55 -6.48 8.66 10.56
C SER A 55 -6.19 7.86 9.29
N TYR A 56 -5.02 8.09 8.68
CA TYR A 56 -4.54 7.33 7.53
C TYR A 56 -4.43 5.83 7.87
N ILE A 57 -3.69 5.49 8.92
CA ILE A 57 -3.46 4.10 9.34
C ILE A 57 -4.78 3.42 9.69
N PHE A 58 -5.67 4.11 10.41
CA PHE A 58 -6.99 3.62 10.78
C PHE A 58 -7.84 3.27 9.55
N PHE A 59 -7.90 4.15 8.56
CA PHE A 59 -8.65 3.91 7.33
C PHE A 59 -8.11 2.72 6.53
N PHE A 60 -6.80 2.71 6.24
CA PHE A 60 -6.20 1.69 5.36
C PHE A 60 -6.09 0.31 6.01
N ARG A 61 -5.96 0.22 7.33
CA ARG A 61 -5.96 -1.06 8.07
C ARG A 61 -7.37 -1.51 8.48
N GLY A 62 -8.31 -0.57 8.58
CA GLY A 62 -9.70 -0.84 8.95
C GLY A 62 -10.62 -1.22 7.79
N THR A 63 -10.15 -1.11 6.54
CA THR A 63 -10.95 -1.41 5.35
C THR A 63 -10.34 -2.57 4.54
N PRO A 64 -11.16 -3.45 3.93
CA PRO A 64 -10.65 -4.54 3.11
C PRO A 64 -9.88 -4.03 1.89
N LEU A 65 -8.71 -4.61 1.59
CA LEU A 65 -7.90 -4.25 0.43
C LEU A 65 -8.69 -4.29 -0.89
N LEU A 66 -9.57 -5.29 -1.05
CA LEU A 66 -10.41 -5.40 -2.24
C LEU A 66 -11.34 -4.20 -2.42
N VAL A 67 -11.90 -3.68 -1.32
CA VAL A 67 -12.75 -2.48 -1.35
C VAL A 67 -11.92 -1.26 -1.72
N GLN A 68 -10.72 -1.13 -1.16
CA GLN A 68 -9.79 -0.04 -1.52
C GLN A 68 -9.47 -0.06 -3.01
N LEU A 69 -9.19 -1.25 -3.58
CA LEU A 69 -8.88 -1.40 -5.00
C LEU A 69 -10.08 -1.01 -5.87
N PHE A 70 -11.29 -1.41 -5.50
CA PHE A 70 -12.50 -1.00 -6.22
C PHE A 70 -12.78 0.50 -6.11
N LEU A 71 -12.55 1.11 -4.95
CA LEU A 71 -12.67 2.56 -4.80
C LEU A 71 -11.69 3.31 -5.69
N VAL A 72 -10.43 2.84 -5.78
CA VAL A 72 -9.42 3.45 -6.64
C VAL A 72 -9.77 3.24 -8.12
N TYR A 73 -10.07 2.01 -8.54
CA TYR A 73 -10.26 1.71 -9.96
C TYR A 73 -11.62 2.17 -10.51
N TYR A 74 -12.72 1.85 -9.81
CA TYR A 74 -14.07 2.19 -10.26
C TYR A 74 -14.57 3.51 -9.67
N GLY A 75 -14.26 3.78 -8.40
CA GLY A 75 -14.75 4.96 -7.69
C GLY A 75 -14.15 6.25 -8.25
N LEU A 76 -12.83 6.33 -8.43
CA LEU A 76 -12.19 7.52 -8.99
C LEU A 76 -12.64 7.83 -10.41
N ALA A 77 -12.95 6.81 -11.21
CA ALA A 77 -13.44 6.96 -12.58
C ALA A 77 -14.82 7.64 -12.67
N GLN A 78 -15.59 7.71 -11.57
CA GLN A 78 -16.90 8.38 -11.56
C GLN A 78 -16.80 9.91 -11.60
N PHE A 79 -15.64 10.48 -11.27
CA PHE A 79 -15.46 11.92 -11.17
C PHE A 79 -14.87 12.51 -12.46
N ASP A 80 -15.61 13.41 -13.12
CA ASP A 80 -15.18 14.07 -14.36
C ASP A 80 -13.85 14.81 -14.20
N ALA A 81 -13.66 15.46 -13.05
CA ALA A 81 -12.40 16.13 -12.73
C ALA A 81 -11.19 15.18 -12.72
N VAL A 82 -11.37 13.93 -12.27
CA VAL A 82 -10.30 12.93 -12.29
C VAL A 82 -10.05 12.46 -13.72
N ARG A 83 -11.10 12.23 -14.50
CA ARG A 83 -10.99 11.78 -15.90
C ARG A 83 -10.33 12.82 -16.82
N ALA A 84 -10.54 14.10 -16.53
CA ALA A 84 -9.90 15.20 -17.24
C ALA A 84 -8.48 15.52 -16.73
N SER A 85 -8.04 14.91 -15.63
CA SER A 85 -6.74 15.20 -15.02
C SER A 85 -5.57 14.56 -15.78
N ALA A 86 -4.37 15.12 -15.61
CA ALA A 86 -3.13 14.55 -16.13
C ALA A 86 -2.80 13.16 -15.55
N LEU A 87 -3.43 12.78 -14.42
CA LEU A 87 -3.24 11.48 -13.78
C LEU A 87 -4.12 10.39 -14.39
N TRP A 88 -5.09 10.74 -15.23
CA TRP A 88 -6.05 9.79 -15.79
C TRP A 88 -5.41 8.59 -16.51
N PRO A 89 -4.32 8.74 -17.31
CA PRO A 89 -3.66 7.59 -17.95
C PRO A 89 -3.21 6.51 -16.96
N TYR A 90 -2.84 6.90 -15.74
CA TYR A 90 -2.44 5.97 -14.68
C TYR A 90 -3.65 5.50 -13.86
N LEU A 91 -4.59 6.40 -13.53
CA LEU A 91 -5.76 6.08 -12.72
C LEU A 91 -6.84 5.28 -13.46
N ARG A 92 -6.70 5.08 -14.77
CA ARG A 92 -7.53 4.15 -15.55
C ARG A 92 -6.89 2.79 -15.77
N ASP A 93 -5.59 2.65 -15.52
CA ASP A 93 -4.83 1.43 -15.77
C ASP A 93 -4.91 0.51 -14.53
N PRO A 94 -5.38 -0.74 -14.67
CA PRO A 94 -5.45 -1.69 -13.56
C PRO A 94 -4.11 -1.90 -12.85
N PHE A 95 -3.00 -1.87 -13.59
CA PHE A 95 -1.66 -2.06 -13.02
C PHE A 95 -1.34 -0.92 -12.04
N TRP A 96 -1.44 0.33 -12.49
CA TRP A 96 -1.14 1.51 -11.67
C TRP A 96 -2.13 1.69 -10.52
N CYS A 97 -3.40 1.36 -10.73
CA CYS A 97 -4.40 1.35 -9.65
C CYS A 97 -4.05 0.32 -8.57
N THR A 98 -3.60 -0.87 -8.98
CA THR A 98 -3.15 -1.92 -8.06
C THR A 98 -1.90 -1.48 -7.31
N VAL A 99 -0.89 -0.95 -8.00
CA VAL A 99 0.33 -0.41 -7.38
C VAL A 99 0.00 0.68 -6.36
N LEU A 100 -0.85 1.65 -6.72
CA LEU A 100 -1.24 2.74 -5.82
C LEU A 100 -1.95 2.20 -4.57
N THR A 101 -2.95 1.33 -4.77
CA THR A 101 -3.72 0.76 -3.66
C THR A 101 -2.84 -0.08 -2.74
N MET A 102 -2.02 -0.98 -3.31
CA MET A 102 -1.12 -1.82 -2.53
C MET A 102 -0.05 -1.02 -1.81
N THR A 103 0.48 0.05 -2.43
CA THR A 103 1.44 0.97 -1.80
C THR A 103 0.84 1.59 -0.55
N LEU A 104 -0.36 2.18 -0.68
CA LEU A 104 -1.02 2.86 0.44
C LEU A 104 -1.42 1.89 1.55
N HIS A 105 -1.94 0.71 1.17
CA HIS A 105 -2.26 -0.34 2.13
C HIS A 105 -1.00 -0.79 2.88
N THR A 106 0.06 -1.17 2.16
CA THR A 106 1.33 -1.63 2.73
C THR A 106 1.96 -0.57 3.64
N ALA A 107 1.97 0.69 3.22
CA ALA A 107 2.50 1.79 4.00
C ALA A 107 1.83 1.92 5.37
N ALA A 108 0.50 1.77 5.43
CA ALA A 108 -0.25 1.84 6.68
C ALA A 108 0.11 0.71 7.67
N TYR A 109 0.29 -0.53 7.18
CA TYR A 109 0.70 -1.65 8.01
C TYR A 109 2.14 -1.50 8.51
N ILE A 110 3.07 -1.14 7.62
CA ILE A 110 4.48 -0.96 7.99
C ILE A 110 4.64 0.24 8.94
N ALA A 111 3.91 1.35 8.73
CA ALA A 111 3.96 2.50 9.62
C ALA A 111 3.54 2.13 11.05
N GLU A 112 2.52 1.28 11.20
CA GLU A 112 2.11 0.80 12.52
C GLU A 112 3.14 -0.14 13.14
N ILE A 113 3.74 -1.05 12.35
CA ILE A 113 4.83 -1.92 12.82
C ILE A 113 5.99 -1.06 13.32
N LEU A 114 6.39 -0.04 12.56
CA LEU A 114 7.46 0.88 12.92
C LEU A 114 7.11 1.67 14.19
N ARG A 115 5.88 2.15 14.32
CA ARG A 115 5.40 2.78 15.56
C ARG A 115 5.54 1.85 16.76
N GLY A 116 5.12 0.59 16.62
CA GLY A 116 5.25 -0.43 17.67
C GLY A 116 6.70 -0.68 18.05
N ALA A 117 7.59 -0.81 17.05
CA ALA A 117 9.02 -0.96 17.26
C ALA A 117 9.63 0.24 18.00
N LEU A 118 9.32 1.47 17.58
CA LEU A 118 9.81 2.69 18.23
C LEU A 118 9.35 2.81 19.68
N GLN A 119 8.11 2.43 19.98
CA GLN A 119 7.57 2.47 21.35
C GLN A 119 8.11 1.37 22.26
N SER A 120 8.67 0.29 21.68
CA SER A 120 9.25 -0.81 22.43
C SER A 120 10.65 -0.50 22.97
N ILE A 121 11.29 0.57 22.48
CA ILE A 121 12.63 0.99 22.90
C ILE A 121 12.56 1.53 24.34
N PRO A 122 13.38 1.01 25.28
CA PRO A 122 13.46 1.54 26.64
C PRO A 122 13.83 3.02 26.63
N LYS A 123 13.22 3.81 27.53
CA LYS A 123 13.47 5.25 27.60
C LYS A 123 14.95 5.60 27.82
N GLY A 124 15.69 4.76 28.56
CA GLY A 124 17.12 4.93 28.81
C GLY A 124 17.97 4.91 27.54
N GLU A 125 17.57 4.18 26.50
CA GLU A 125 18.28 4.11 25.21
C GLU A 125 17.98 5.32 24.30
N ILE A 126 16.93 6.08 24.60
CA ILE A 126 16.56 7.30 23.87
C ILE A 126 17.28 8.52 24.46
N GLU A 127 17.65 8.46 25.73
CA GLU A 127 18.22 9.57 26.51
C GLU A 127 19.75 9.48 26.69
N ALA A 128 20.37 8.32 26.39
CA ALA A 128 21.82 8.08 26.45
C ALA A 128 22.55 8.64 25.22
#